data_AF-A0AAJ8JP86-F1
#
_entry.id   AF-A0AAJ8JP86-F1
#
_cell.length_a   1.000
_cell.length_b   1.000
_cell.length_c   1.000
_cell.angle_alpha   90.00
_cell.angle_beta   90.00
_cell.angle_gamma   90.00
#
_symmetry.space_group_name_H-M   'P 1'
#
loop_
_entity.id
_entity.type
_entity.pdbx_description
1 polymer ?
#
loop_
_entity_poly.entity_id
_entity_poly.type
_entity_poly.pdbx_seq_one_letter_code
_entity_poly.pdbx_strand_id
1 'polypeptide(L)'
;MEDNSERMETEKPEPAPEAPSRRARTADDKARGKRLFGNLLGTLQKFKTDDKSSRVSEAAKRRAEVSERIEKKLRSENALNHEISETDKELRSLRIATEHAEAVLKQKDIAMTSRHTFLKPTSKFLHTALPLPHTPVYQGNLLNPSPIPLSQGPTVERPSKNDLPPLYYLPKVLLPHQHDVLKSRQANIDELIQEEQAELAAERQRVEDLAKENRERMEELSSKLHELKKQTRQDGARSWAGNNVEERREKKDRKVDDFGRIPREETMDVNHEIKENEPGPNKGEVGDERDERERGVQIEGDDGDIEVEY
;
A
#
# COMPACT_ATOMS: atom_id res chain seq x y z
N MET A 1 -95.50 -12.19 -25.64
CA MET A 1 -94.23 -11.60 -25.20
C MET A 1 -94.42 -11.30 -23.73
N GLU A 2 -93.69 -12.06 -22.92
CA GLU A 2 -93.73 -12.05 -21.46
C GLU A 2 -93.25 -10.69 -20.94
N ASP A 3 -93.89 -10.19 -19.88
CA ASP A 3 -93.13 -9.68 -18.74
C ASP A 3 -94.02 -9.48 -17.50
N ASN A 4 -93.82 -10.38 -16.54
CA ASN A 4 -93.43 -10.08 -15.16
C ASN A 4 -93.85 -8.72 -14.57
N SER A 5 -94.73 -8.74 -13.55
CA SER A 5 -94.32 -8.51 -12.15
C SER A 5 -95.54 -8.30 -11.26
N GLU A 6 -95.74 -9.30 -10.40
CA GLU A 6 -96.71 -9.33 -9.32
C GLU A 6 -96.37 -8.33 -8.20
N ARG A 7 -97.44 -7.76 -7.64
CA ARG A 7 -97.66 -7.40 -6.22
C ARG A 7 -96.94 -6.15 -5.67
N MET A 8 -97.69 -5.05 -5.63
CA MET A 8 -97.64 -4.09 -4.53
C MET A 8 -98.95 -4.18 -3.73
N GLU A 9 -98.86 -4.66 -2.50
CA GLU A 9 -99.89 -4.43 -1.48
C GLU A 9 -99.29 -3.57 -0.38
N THR A 10 -99.94 -2.43 -0.15
CA THR A 10 -99.77 -1.59 1.03
C THR A 10 -100.77 -2.03 2.08
N GLU A 11 -100.34 -2.37 3.30
CA GLU A 11 -100.85 -1.74 4.52
C GLU A 11 -100.11 -2.19 5.79
N LYS A 12 -100.05 -1.25 6.73
CA LYS A 12 -99.36 -1.12 8.04
C LYS A 12 -99.23 -2.37 8.93
N PRO A 13 -98.20 -2.35 9.82
CA PRO A 13 -98.37 -2.88 11.17
C PRO A 13 -97.83 -1.97 12.30
N GLU A 14 -98.57 -1.92 13.41
CA GLU A 14 -98.10 -1.67 14.78
C GLU A 14 -98.42 -2.94 15.62
N PRO A 15 -97.90 -3.12 16.86
CA PRO A 15 -96.58 -2.75 17.39
C PRO A 15 -95.85 -3.97 18.03
N ALA A 16 -94.54 -3.87 18.22
CA ALA A 16 -93.68 -4.91 18.78
C ALA A 16 -93.70 -4.94 20.34
N PRO A 17 -93.61 -6.13 20.98
CA PRO A 17 -93.32 -6.23 22.40
C PRO A 17 -91.83 -6.46 22.70
N GLU A 18 -91.32 -5.55 23.53
CA GLU A 18 -90.43 -5.75 24.69
C GLU A 18 -89.00 -6.31 24.52
N ALA A 19 -88.03 -5.40 24.70
CA ALA A 19 -86.63 -5.72 24.99
C ALA A 19 -86.45 -6.15 26.46
N PRO A 20 -85.53 -7.10 26.75
CA PRO A 20 -85.35 -7.64 28.09
C PRO A 20 -84.79 -6.61 29.07
N SER A 21 -85.43 -6.59 30.24
CA SER A 21 -85.09 -5.86 31.47
C SER A 21 -83.58 -5.70 31.69
N ARG A 22 -83.06 -4.48 31.47
CA ARG A 22 -81.77 -4.06 32.01
C ARG A 22 -81.93 -3.91 33.52
N ARG A 23 -81.61 -4.98 34.26
CA ARG A 23 -81.38 -4.86 35.71
C ARG A 23 -80.38 -3.73 35.94
N ALA A 24 -80.81 -2.69 36.63
CA ALA A 24 -79.99 -1.56 36.98
C ALA A 24 -78.84 -2.06 37.86
N ARG A 25 -77.66 -2.25 37.24
CA ARG A 25 -76.42 -2.43 37.98
C ARG A 25 -76.28 -1.22 38.88
N THR A 26 -76.26 -1.44 40.19
CA THR A 26 -76.00 -0.40 41.17
C THR A 26 -74.66 0.27 40.84
N ALA A 27 -74.50 1.53 41.23
CA ALA A 27 -73.28 2.30 40.95
C ALA A 27 -72.02 1.56 41.44
N ASP A 28 -72.15 0.78 42.51
CA ASP A 28 -71.09 -0.02 43.11
C ASP A 28 -70.63 -1.21 42.24
N ASP A 29 -71.51 -1.89 41.51
CA ASP A 29 -71.12 -2.98 40.60
C ASP A 29 -70.42 -2.45 39.34
N LYS A 30 -70.83 -1.29 38.84
CA LYS A 30 -70.12 -0.58 37.77
C LYS A 30 -68.76 -0.07 38.24
N ALA A 31 -68.67 0.41 39.48
CA ALA A 31 -67.42 0.86 40.09
C ALA A 31 -66.46 -0.31 40.36
N ARG A 32 -66.98 -1.44 40.86
CA ARG A 32 -66.21 -2.68 41.11
C ARG A 32 -65.74 -3.32 39.80
N GLY A 33 -66.59 -3.35 38.78
CA GLY A 33 -66.22 -3.78 37.42
C GLY A 33 -65.15 -2.89 36.79
N LYS A 34 -65.27 -1.56 36.90
CA LYS A 34 -64.22 -0.62 36.45
C LYS A 34 -62.91 -0.77 37.23
N ARG A 35 -62.96 -1.05 38.53
CA ARG A 35 -61.76 -1.31 39.35
C ARG A 35 -61.09 -2.64 38.98
N LEU A 36 -61.86 -3.72 38.82
CA LEU A 36 -61.32 -5.03 38.44
C LEU A 36 -60.80 -5.04 37.01
N PHE A 37 -61.52 -4.41 36.07
CA PHE A 37 -61.07 -4.30 34.68
C PHE A 37 -59.91 -3.32 34.54
N GLY A 38 -59.86 -2.24 35.33
CA GLY A 38 -58.72 -1.33 35.40
C GLY A 38 -57.47 -1.99 36.00
N ASN A 39 -57.63 -2.86 37.00
CA ASN A 39 -56.52 -3.66 37.52
C ASN A 39 -56.02 -4.67 36.48
N LEU A 40 -56.92 -5.37 35.78
CA LEU A 40 -56.55 -6.30 34.71
C LEU A 40 -55.89 -5.60 33.51
N LEU A 41 -56.44 -4.47 33.07
CA LEU A 41 -55.88 -3.67 31.98
C LEU A 41 -54.53 -3.07 32.37
N GLY A 42 -54.39 -2.61 33.62
CA GLY A 42 -53.14 -2.13 34.20
C GLY A 42 -52.08 -3.23 34.30
N THR A 43 -52.47 -4.47 34.66
CA THR A 43 -51.56 -5.62 34.60
C THR A 43 -51.17 -5.97 33.17
N LEU A 44 -52.11 -5.94 32.21
CA LEU A 44 -51.84 -6.21 30.80
C LEU A 44 -50.91 -5.16 30.17
N GLN A 45 -51.10 -3.89 30.53
CA GLN A 45 -50.19 -2.80 30.14
C GLN A 45 -48.83 -2.94 30.79
N LYS A 46 -48.74 -3.32 32.08
CA LYS A 46 -47.48 -3.64 32.74
C LYS A 46 -46.72 -4.78 32.05
N PHE A 47 -47.41 -5.87 31.72
CA PHE A 47 -46.78 -6.97 30.96
C PHE A 47 -46.31 -6.49 29.58
N LYS A 48 -47.08 -5.63 28.90
CA LYS A 48 -46.67 -5.08 27.60
C LYS A 48 -45.48 -4.13 27.71
N THR A 49 -45.36 -3.35 28.79
CA THR A 49 -44.20 -2.47 29.02
C THR A 49 -42.98 -3.22 29.51
N ASP A 50 -43.15 -4.24 30.35
CA ASP A 50 -42.05 -5.10 30.83
C ASP A 50 -41.52 -5.98 29.69
N ASP A 51 -42.38 -6.53 28.84
CA ASP A 51 -41.97 -7.31 27.67
C ASP A 51 -41.27 -6.42 26.62
N LYS A 52 -41.72 -5.17 26.43
CA LYS A 52 -41.02 -4.20 25.57
C LYS A 52 -39.68 -3.76 26.13
N SER A 53 -39.60 -3.43 27.42
CA SER A 53 -38.35 -3.00 28.05
C SER A 53 -37.34 -4.15 28.15
N SER A 54 -37.81 -5.37 28.42
CA SER A 54 -37.02 -6.60 28.37
C SER A 54 -36.46 -6.82 26.96
N ARG A 55 -37.31 -6.81 25.92
CA ARG A 55 -36.87 -6.96 24.51
C ARG A 55 -35.91 -5.86 24.05
N VAL A 56 -36.12 -4.61 24.47
CA VAL A 56 -35.19 -3.51 24.16
C VAL A 56 -33.87 -3.70 24.88
N SER A 57 -33.88 -4.15 26.14
CA SER A 57 -32.65 -4.45 26.90
C SER A 57 -31.89 -5.65 26.33
N GLU A 58 -32.60 -6.69 25.89
CA GLU A 58 -32.00 -7.86 25.24
C GLU A 58 -31.48 -7.52 23.84
N ALA A 59 -32.21 -6.73 23.06
CA ALA A 59 -31.73 -6.25 21.76
C ALA A 59 -30.50 -5.34 21.91
N ALA A 60 -30.46 -4.48 22.93
CA ALA A 60 -29.31 -3.65 23.24
C ALA A 60 -28.10 -4.50 23.69
N LYS A 61 -28.32 -5.53 24.53
CA LYS A 61 -27.27 -6.49 24.91
C LYS A 61 -26.74 -7.27 23.71
N ARG A 62 -27.61 -7.76 22.82
CA ARG A 62 -27.19 -8.42 21.57
C ARG A 62 -26.40 -7.49 20.65
N ARG A 63 -26.79 -6.21 20.55
CA ARG A 63 -26.02 -5.21 19.79
C ARG A 63 -24.65 -4.95 20.43
N ALA A 64 -24.57 -4.84 21.75
CA ALA A 64 -23.32 -4.65 22.48
C ALA A 64 -22.39 -5.87 22.35
N GLU A 65 -22.94 -7.08 22.45
CA GLU A 65 -22.18 -8.32 22.24
C GLU A 65 -21.66 -8.44 20.80
N VAL A 66 -22.46 -8.03 19.81
CA VAL A 66 -22.03 -8.00 18.40
C VAL A 66 -20.96 -6.93 18.17
N SER A 67 -21.12 -5.72 18.73
CA SER A 67 -20.10 -4.67 18.61
C SER A 67 -18.80 -5.09 19.30
N GLU A 68 -18.86 -5.73 20.47
CA GLU A 68 -17.67 -6.24 21.15
C GLU A 68 -16.96 -7.34 20.34
N ARG A 69 -17.72 -8.24 19.68
CA ARG A 69 -17.15 -9.24 18.76
C ARG A 69 -16.50 -8.58 17.54
N ILE A 70 -17.12 -7.56 16.97
CA ILE A 70 -16.57 -6.81 15.83
C ILE A 70 -15.29 -6.10 16.26
N GLU A 71 -15.29 -5.40 17.39
CA GLU A 71 -14.10 -4.72 17.92
C GLU A 71 -12.94 -5.69 18.18
N LYS A 72 -13.23 -6.86 18.79
CA LYS A 72 -12.21 -7.90 19.01
C LYS A 72 -11.61 -8.39 17.69
N LYS A 73 -12.45 -8.63 16.68
CA LYS A 73 -11.99 -9.03 15.34
C LYS A 73 -11.18 -7.94 14.65
N LEU A 74 -11.63 -6.69 14.75
CA LEU A 74 -10.94 -5.54 14.15
C LEU A 74 -9.56 -5.33 14.80
N ARG A 75 -9.46 -5.52 16.13
CA ARG A 75 -8.18 -5.48 16.84
C ARG A 75 -7.23 -6.60 16.40
N SER A 76 -7.71 -7.83 16.26
CA SER A 76 -6.87 -8.95 15.80
C SER A 76 -6.43 -8.77 14.34
N GLU A 77 -7.32 -8.29 13.46
CA GLU A 77 -7.00 -8.03 12.06
C GLU A 77 -6.00 -6.87 11.93
N ASN A 78 -6.21 -5.78 12.66
CA ASN A 78 -5.29 -4.64 12.67
C ASN A 78 -3.91 -5.05 13.23
N ALA A 79 -3.86 -5.90 14.25
CA ALA A 79 -2.59 -6.41 14.78
C ALA A 79 -1.83 -7.24 13.73
N LEU A 80 -2.50 -8.16 13.04
CA LEU A 80 -1.89 -8.96 11.96
C LEU A 80 -1.45 -8.09 10.79
N ASN A 81 -2.27 -7.13 10.37
CA ASN A 81 -1.91 -6.20 9.30
C ASN A 81 -0.72 -5.31 9.68
N HIS A 82 -0.62 -4.91 10.96
CA HIS A 82 0.53 -4.17 11.47
C HIS A 82 1.81 -5.01 11.37
N GLU A 83 1.77 -6.25 11.86
CA GLU A 83 2.89 -7.19 11.83
C GLU A 83 3.34 -7.51 10.40
N ILE A 84 2.39 -7.69 9.47
CA ILE A 84 2.69 -7.84 8.04
C ILE A 84 3.37 -6.59 7.50
N SER A 85 2.90 -5.39 7.86
CA SER A 85 3.49 -4.15 7.38
C SER A 85 4.90 -3.91 7.91
N GLU A 86 5.17 -4.29 9.17
CA GLU A 86 6.48 -4.18 9.80
C GLU A 86 7.48 -5.15 9.18
N THR A 87 7.08 -6.42 9.01
CA THR A 87 7.92 -7.44 8.39
C THR A 87 8.17 -7.14 6.90
N ASP A 88 7.17 -6.62 6.15
CA ASP A 88 7.37 -6.17 4.76
C ASP A 88 8.33 -4.96 4.70
N LYS A 89 8.26 -4.02 5.66
CA LYS A 89 9.20 -2.88 5.74
C LYS A 89 10.62 -3.35 6.07
N GLU A 90 10.76 -4.25 7.04
CA GLU A 90 12.05 -4.80 7.44
C GLU A 90 12.71 -5.53 6.27
N LEU A 91 11.98 -6.40 5.57
CA LEU A 91 12.48 -7.11 4.38
C LEU A 91 12.95 -6.12 3.31
N ARG A 92 12.16 -5.08 3.01
CA ARG A 92 12.55 -4.05 2.03
C ARG A 92 13.80 -3.29 2.49
N SER A 93 13.90 -2.94 3.77
CA SER A 93 15.05 -2.23 4.32
C SER A 93 16.33 -3.05 4.22
N LEU A 94 16.27 -4.34 4.55
CA LEU A 94 17.41 -5.26 4.46
C LEU A 94 17.84 -5.46 3.00
N ARG A 95 16.88 -5.56 2.07
CA ARG A 95 17.16 -5.64 0.64
C ARG A 95 17.87 -4.39 0.11
N ILE A 96 17.39 -3.20 0.47
CA ILE A 96 18.03 -1.94 0.05
C ILE A 96 19.41 -1.82 0.67
N ALA A 97 19.57 -2.15 1.95
CA ALA A 97 20.86 -2.08 2.64
C ALA A 97 21.90 -3.03 2.01
N THR A 98 21.50 -4.27 1.69
CA THR A 98 22.38 -5.24 1.01
C THR A 98 22.77 -4.79 -0.39
N GLU A 99 21.80 -4.38 -1.20
CA GLU A 99 22.06 -3.89 -2.55
C GLU A 99 22.97 -2.64 -2.54
N HIS A 100 22.73 -1.73 -1.60
CA HIS A 100 23.56 -0.54 -1.41
C HIS A 100 25.00 -0.91 -1.03
N ALA A 101 25.20 -1.81 -0.08
CA ALA A 101 26.53 -2.27 0.31
C ALA A 101 27.29 -2.92 -0.87
N GLU A 102 26.61 -3.77 -1.65
CA GLU A 102 27.18 -4.37 -2.86
C GLU A 102 27.50 -3.30 -3.94
N ALA A 103 26.67 -2.28 -4.09
CA ALA A 103 26.89 -1.18 -5.05
C ALA A 103 28.10 -0.31 -4.67
N VAL A 104 28.24 0.03 -3.38
CA VAL A 104 29.39 0.78 -2.87
C VAL A 104 30.68 0.00 -3.09
N LEU A 105 30.67 -1.30 -2.83
CA LEU A 105 31.82 -2.17 -3.08
C LEU A 105 32.22 -2.19 -4.56
N LYS A 106 31.26 -2.33 -5.48
CA LYS A 106 31.51 -2.28 -6.93
C LYS A 106 32.09 -0.93 -7.37
N GLN A 107 31.56 0.16 -6.83
CA GLN A 107 32.10 1.50 -7.10
C GLN A 107 33.55 1.61 -6.62
N LYS A 108 33.85 1.12 -5.42
CA LYS A 108 35.20 1.10 -4.87
C LYS A 108 36.13 0.27 -5.74
N ASP A 109 35.69 -0.90 -6.20
CA ASP A 109 36.47 -1.77 -7.08
C ASP A 109 36.85 -1.11 -8.41
N ILE A 110 35.89 -0.46 -9.08
CA ILE A 110 36.12 0.26 -10.34
C ILE A 110 37.17 1.35 -10.12
N ALA A 111 37.01 2.10 -9.03
CA ALA A 111 37.84 3.24 -8.76
C ALA A 111 39.27 2.84 -8.34
N MET A 112 39.41 1.80 -7.54
CA MET A 112 40.73 1.28 -7.16
C MET A 112 41.43 0.66 -8.37
N THR A 113 40.68 0.00 -9.26
CA THR A 113 41.23 -0.50 -10.52
C THR A 113 41.73 0.64 -11.41
N SER A 114 40.95 1.72 -11.61
CA SER A 114 41.38 2.88 -12.40
C SER A 114 42.59 3.60 -11.80
N ARG A 115 42.66 3.67 -10.47
CA ARG A 115 43.83 4.17 -9.75
C ARG A 115 45.06 3.31 -10.03
N HIS A 116 44.96 1.99 -9.89
CA HIS A 116 46.10 1.09 -10.10
C HIS A 116 46.59 1.09 -11.56
N THR A 117 45.66 1.20 -12.53
CA THR A 117 46.02 1.32 -13.95
C THR A 117 46.76 2.62 -14.26
N PHE A 118 46.51 3.70 -13.50
CA PHE A 118 47.23 4.96 -13.64
C PHE A 118 48.55 5.00 -12.87
N LEU A 119 48.60 4.46 -11.64
CA LEU A 119 49.79 4.51 -10.78
C LEU A 119 50.96 3.67 -11.33
N LYS A 120 50.68 2.47 -11.84
CA LYS A 120 51.74 1.55 -12.31
C LYS A 120 52.54 2.10 -13.49
N PRO A 121 51.94 2.73 -14.53
CA PRO A 121 52.70 3.36 -15.60
C PRO A 121 53.39 4.65 -15.15
N THR A 122 52.73 5.49 -14.35
CA THR A 122 53.27 6.80 -13.93
C THR A 122 54.47 6.69 -13.01
N SER A 123 54.59 5.59 -12.24
CA SER A 123 55.75 5.30 -11.39
C SER A 123 57.08 5.26 -12.14
N LYS A 124 57.05 5.02 -13.46
CA LYS A 124 58.24 4.91 -14.33
C LYS A 124 58.79 6.26 -14.78
N PHE A 125 58.06 7.35 -14.56
CA PHE A 125 58.41 8.68 -15.04
C PHE A 125 58.86 9.59 -13.88
N LEU A 126 59.81 10.48 -14.17
CA LEU A 126 60.11 11.62 -13.31
C LEU A 126 59.01 12.68 -13.49
N HIS A 127 58.83 13.56 -12.51
CA HIS A 127 57.83 14.63 -12.59
C HIS A 127 58.47 16.01 -12.40
N THR A 128 57.95 17.02 -13.09
CA THR A 128 58.52 18.38 -13.16
C THR A 128 58.32 19.24 -11.92
N ALA A 129 57.51 18.81 -10.95
CA ALA A 129 57.25 19.65 -9.80
C ALA A 129 58.50 19.77 -8.90
N LEU A 130 59.00 21.01 -8.75
CA LEU A 130 59.68 21.47 -7.53
C LEU A 130 58.90 20.98 -6.30
N PRO A 131 59.54 20.81 -5.13
CA PRO A 131 58.92 20.12 -4.00
C PRO A 131 57.56 20.74 -3.72
N LEU A 132 56.50 19.97 -3.96
CA LEU A 132 55.20 20.33 -3.44
C LEU A 132 55.39 20.48 -1.92
N PRO A 133 54.83 21.54 -1.29
CA PRO A 133 54.90 21.74 0.16
C PRO A 133 54.40 20.50 0.95
N HIS A 134 53.62 19.65 0.29
CA HIS A 134 53.13 18.38 0.76
C HIS A 134 53.58 17.27 -0.19
N THR A 135 53.79 16.05 0.32
CA THR A 135 53.87 14.85 -0.52
C THR A 135 52.68 14.87 -1.49
N PRO A 136 52.81 14.49 -2.77
CA PRO A 136 51.66 14.34 -3.64
C PRO A 136 50.77 13.31 -2.98
N VAL A 137 49.75 13.82 -2.30
CA VAL A 137 48.81 13.02 -1.58
C VAL A 137 48.01 12.36 -2.69
N TYR A 138 48.38 11.12 -3.01
CA TYR A 138 47.53 10.24 -3.82
C TYR A 138 46.22 9.93 -3.07
N GLN A 139 45.99 10.48 -1.88
CA GLN A 139 44.72 10.41 -1.18
C GLN A 139 43.73 11.39 -1.80
N GLY A 140 42.53 10.91 -2.07
CA GLY A 140 41.37 11.79 -2.18
C GLY A 140 40.47 11.47 -3.36
N ASN A 141 40.93 11.71 -4.59
CA ASN A 141 40.02 11.68 -5.73
C ASN A 141 40.50 10.69 -6.79
N LEU A 142 39.64 9.72 -7.05
CA LEU A 142 39.80 8.53 -7.89
C LEU A 142 40.01 8.79 -9.39
N LEU A 143 40.18 10.04 -9.78
CA LEU A 143 40.59 10.60 -11.07
C LEU A 143 40.95 12.06 -10.77
N ASN A 144 41.87 12.69 -11.50
CA ASN A 144 41.57 14.07 -11.87
C ASN A 144 40.43 13.91 -12.90
N PRO A 145 39.16 14.19 -12.55
CA PRO A 145 38.07 13.95 -13.47
C PRO A 145 38.35 14.77 -14.72
N SER A 146 38.51 14.11 -15.85
CA SER A 146 38.35 14.78 -17.13
C SER A 146 37.14 14.11 -17.78
N PRO A 147 36.09 14.86 -18.15
CA PRO A 147 35.98 16.31 -18.10
C PRO A 147 35.53 16.76 -16.70
N ILE A 148 35.89 17.98 -16.32
CA ILE A 148 35.02 18.96 -15.63
C ILE A 148 33.88 18.27 -14.83
N PRO A 149 33.95 18.18 -13.49
CA PRO A 149 32.80 17.67 -12.73
C PRO A 149 31.53 18.37 -13.23
N LEU A 150 30.47 17.64 -13.58
CA LEU A 150 29.25 18.24 -14.16
C LEU A 150 28.66 19.36 -13.27
N SER A 151 29.02 19.37 -11.98
CA SER A 151 28.66 20.43 -11.01
C SER A 151 29.48 21.72 -11.12
N GLN A 152 30.62 21.68 -11.79
CA GLN A 152 31.59 22.76 -11.89
C GLN A 152 32.02 22.80 -13.35
N GLY A 153 31.24 23.50 -14.18
CA GLY A 153 31.50 23.69 -15.61
C GLY A 153 32.91 24.24 -15.90
N PRO A 154 33.33 24.35 -17.18
CA PRO A 154 34.64 24.87 -17.54
C PRO A 154 34.85 26.24 -16.87
N THR A 155 35.73 26.28 -15.88
CA THR A 155 36.05 27.52 -15.17
C THR A 155 36.79 28.45 -16.12
N VAL A 156 36.28 29.67 -16.28
CA VAL A 156 36.89 30.74 -17.08
C VAL A 156 38.23 31.19 -16.47
N GLU A 157 38.42 30.94 -15.18
CA GLU A 157 39.64 31.26 -14.46
C GLU A 157 40.79 30.33 -14.86
N ARG A 158 41.93 30.92 -15.25
CA ARG A 158 43.14 30.15 -15.51
C ARG A 158 43.62 29.52 -14.19
N PRO A 159 43.99 28.22 -14.18
CA PRO A 159 44.53 27.59 -13.00
C PRO A 159 45.77 28.36 -12.53
N SER A 160 45.91 28.52 -11.21
CA SER A 160 47.10 29.17 -10.67
C SER A 160 48.34 28.34 -11.02
N LYS A 161 49.53 28.96 -11.04
CA LYS A 161 50.78 28.24 -11.36
C LYS A 161 51.05 27.07 -10.39
N ASN A 162 50.47 27.10 -9.19
CA ASN A 162 50.59 26.04 -8.19
C ASN A 162 49.55 24.92 -8.39
N ASP A 163 48.51 25.17 -9.18
CA ASP A 163 47.44 24.21 -9.48
C ASP A 163 47.67 23.48 -10.81
N LEU A 164 48.82 23.70 -11.45
CA LEU A 164 49.17 23.03 -12.69
C LEU A 164 49.49 21.55 -12.41
N PRO A 165 48.96 20.62 -13.23
CA PRO A 165 49.23 19.20 -13.05
C PRO A 165 50.72 18.90 -13.27
N PRO A 166 51.28 17.91 -12.55
CA PRO A 166 52.67 17.51 -12.72
C PRO A 166 52.89 16.96 -14.13
N LEU A 167 53.96 17.42 -14.80
CA LEU A 167 54.35 16.89 -16.10
C LEU A 167 55.27 15.69 -15.87
N TYR A 168 54.87 14.54 -16.39
CA TYR A 168 55.65 13.30 -16.32
C TYR A 168 56.57 13.19 -17.53
N TYR A 169 57.85 12.94 -17.28
CA TYR A 169 58.86 12.80 -18.32
C TYR A 169 59.88 11.72 -17.97
N LEU A 170 60.47 11.12 -18.99
CA LEU A 170 61.55 10.15 -18.84
C LEU A 170 62.74 10.58 -19.69
N PRO A 171 63.82 11.10 -19.09
CA PRO A 171 65.04 11.45 -19.82
C PRO A 171 65.65 10.24 -20.51
N LYS A 172 66.30 10.47 -21.66
CA LYS A 172 67.00 9.42 -22.42
C LYS A 172 68.17 8.81 -21.64
N VAL A 173 68.83 9.62 -20.81
CA VAL A 173 69.91 9.18 -19.91
C VAL A 173 69.53 9.58 -18.50
N LEU A 174 69.43 8.60 -17.62
CA LEU A 174 69.10 8.79 -16.22
C LEU A 174 70.38 8.89 -15.40
N LEU A 175 70.38 9.80 -14.44
CA LEU A 175 71.45 9.88 -13.44
C LEU A 175 71.28 8.74 -12.42
N PRO A 176 72.35 8.27 -11.75
CA PRO A 176 72.25 7.19 -10.76
C PRO A 176 71.20 7.46 -9.67
N HIS A 177 71.18 8.68 -9.13
CA HIS A 177 70.16 9.06 -8.14
C HIS A 177 68.72 8.99 -8.69
N GLN A 178 68.52 9.26 -9.99
CA GLN A 178 67.20 9.17 -10.62
C GLN A 178 66.76 7.73 -10.77
N HIS A 179 67.71 6.82 -11.06
CA HIS A 179 67.43 5.38 -11.06
C HIS A 179 66.99 4.91 -9.68
N ASP A 180 67.68 5.33 -8.62
CA ASP A 180 67.34 4.93 -7.26
C ASP A 180 65.96 5.46 -6.84
N VAL A 181 65.66 6.72 -7.17
CA VAL A 181 64.33 7.33 -6.91
C VAL A 181 63.20 6.62 -7.68
N LEU A 182 63.43 6.26 -8.95
CA LEU A 182 62.43 5.54 -9.73
C LEU A 182 62.20 4.13 -9.18
N LYS A 183 63.28 3.43 -8.79
CA LYS A 183 63.19 2.09 -8.17
C LYS A 183 62.48 2.14 -6.83
N SER A 184 62.84 3.08 -5.96
CA SER A 184 62.19 3.23 -4.65
C SER A 184 60.72 3.59 -4.83
N ARG A 185 60.38 4.46 -5.79
CA ARG A 185 59.00 4.81 -6.12
C ARG A 185 58.20 3.60 -6.63
N GLN A 186 58.78 2.80 -7.51
CA GLN A 186 58.15 1.59 -8.02
C GLN A 186 57.85 0.61 -6.89
N ALA A 187 58.83 0.36 -6.02
CA ALA A 187 58.64 -0.49 -4.85
C ALA A 187 57.54 0.05 -3.92
N ASN A 188 57.58 1.33 -3.57
CA ASN A 188 56.56 1.95 -2.71
C ASN A 188 55.16 1.89 -3.34
N ILE A 189 55.03 2.11 -4.65
CA ILE A 189 53.73 2.02 -5.33
C ILE A 189 53.24 0.58 -5.39
N ASP A 190 54.12 -0.39 -5.61
CA ASP A 190 53.75 -1.80 -5.61
C ASP A 190 53.31 -2.27 -4.22
N GLU A 191 54.00 -1.84 -3.16
CA GLU A 191 53.59 -2.08 -1.77
C GLU A 191 52.22 -1.46 -1.47
N LEU A 192 52.01 -0.18 -1.83
CA LEU A 192 50.73 0.49 -1.67
C LEU A 192 49.59 -0.22 -2.42
N ILE A 193 49.84 -0.69 -3.63
CA ILE A 193 48.83 -1.43 -4.41
C ILE A 193 48.51 -2.76 -3.73
N GLN A 194 49.50 -3.45 -3.17
CA GLN A 194 49.28 -4.70 -2.45
C GLN A 194 48.46 -4.50 -1.17
N GLU A 195 48.78 -3.46 -0.40
CA GLU A 195 48.02 -3.08 0.80
C GLU A 195 46.57 -2.76 0.44
N GLU A 196 46.35 -1.91 -0.57
CA GLU A 196 45.03 -1.52 -1.05
C GLU A 196 44.21 -2.72 -1.57
N GLN A 197 44.86 -3.66 -2.27
CA GLN A 197 44.22 -4.87 -2.74
C GLN A 197 43.86 -5.81 -1.59
N ALA A 198 44.71 -5.92 -0.57
CA ALA A 198 44.44 -6.71 0.62
C ALA A 198 43.27 -6.13 1.43
N GLU A 199 43.23 -4.80 1.59
CA GLU A 199 42.12 -4.11 2.25
C GLU A 199 40.80 -4.30 1.50
N LEU A 200 40.80 -4.17 0.18
CA LEU A 200 39.64 -4.45 -0.65
C LEU A 200 39.19 -5.90 -0.54
N ALA A 201 40.11 -6.85 -0.56
CA ALA A 201 39.78 -8.27 -0.43
C ALA A 201 39.13 -8.57 0.94
N ALA A 202 39.64 -7.97 2.02
CA ALA A 202 39.05 -8.10 3.35
C ALA A 202 37.65 -7.46 3.41
N GLU A 203 37.44 -6.31 2.77
CA GLU A 203 36.13 -5.68 2.69
C GLU A 203 35.14 -6.49 1.86
N ARG A 204 35.57 -7.06 0.71
CA ARG A 204 34.75 -7.97 -0.09
C ARG A 204 34.24 -9.14 0.74
N GLN A 205 35.11 -9.79 1.50
CA GLN A 205 34.72 -10.90 2.38
C GLN A 205 33.68 -10.44 3.42
N ARG A 206 33.89 -9.28 4.07
CA ARG A 206 32.93 -8.74 5.03
C ARG A 206 31.57 -8.47 4.40
N VAL A 207 31.54 -7.86 3.21
CA VAL A 207 30.29 -7.57 2.49
C VAL A 207 29.62 -8.86 2.04
N GLU A 208 30.37 -9.86 1.57
CA GLU A 208 29.84 -11.16 1.19
C GLU A 208 29.22 -11.90 2.38
N ASP A 209 29.87 -11.90 3.54
CA ASP A 209 29.36 -12.57 4.73
C ASP A 209 28.12 -11.84 5.27
N LEU A 210 28.14 -10.50 5.31
CA LEU A 210 26.94 -9.72 5.63
C LEU A 210 25.82 -9.94 4.62
N ALA A 211 26.12 -10.08 3.33
CA ALA A 211 25.13 -10.36 2.30
C ALA A 211 24.53 -11.77 2.48
N LYS A 212 25.32 -12.78 2.87
CA LYS A 212 24.81 -14.12 3.20
C LYS A 212 23.89 -14.07 4.41
N GLU A 213 24.34 -13.48 5.51
CA GLU A 213 23.52 -13.34 6.73
C GLU A 213 22.20 -12.60 6.44
N ASN A 214 22.27 -11.52 5.66
CA ASN A 214 21.07 -10.76 5.29
C ASN A 214 20.17 -11.54 4.33
N ARG A 215 20.71 -12.37 3.42
CA ARG A 215 19.91 -13.26 2.56
C ARG A 215 19.17 -14.31 3.38
N GLU A 216 19.83 -14.95 4.34
CA GLU A 216 19.19 -15.90 5.26
C GLU A 216 18.08 -15.21 6.06
N ARG A 217 18.33 -14.02 6.62
CA ARG A 217 17.29 -13.23 7.31
C ARG A 217 16.14 -12.82 6.40
N MET A 218 16.42 -12.45 5.16
CA MET A 218 15.38 -12.12 4.17
C MET A 218 14.52 -13.35 3.85
N GLU A 219 15.12 -14.54 3.73
CA GLU A 219 14.39 -15.80 3.51
C GLU A 219 13.49 -16.14 4.70
N GLU A 220 13.99 -16.02 5.92
CA GLU A 220 13.20 -16.19 7.15
C GLU A 220 12.04 -15.21 7.23
N LEU A 221 12.29 -13.91 7.03
CA LEU A 221 11.25 -12.87 7.04
C LEU A 221 10.23 -13.08 5.91
N SER A 222 10.67 -13.52 4.73
CA SER A 222 9.77 -13.83 3.62
C SER A 222 8.85 -15.01 3.92
N SER A 223 9.37 -16.03 4.62
CA SER A 223 8.60 -17.19 5.08
C SER A 223 7.58 -16.79 6.15
N LYS A 224 8.01 -16.00 7.14
CA LYS A 224 7.12 -15.43 8.17
C LYS A 224 6.02 -14.57 7.55
N LEU A 225 6.35 -13.72 6.59
CA LEU A 225 5.38 -12.92 5.83
C LEU A 225 4.38 -13.78 5.07
N HIS A 226 4.84 -14.86 4.45
CA HIS A 226 3.97 -15.79 3.74
C HIS A 226 2.98 -16.46 4.70
N GLU A 227 3.44 -16.87 5.87
CA GLU A 227 2.60 -17.46 6.92
C GLU A 227 1.59 -16.47 7.50
N LEU A 228 1.99 -15.23 7.82
CA LEU A 228 1.10 -14.17 8.28
C LEU A 228 0.04 -13.81 7.23
N LYS A 229 0.44 -13.69 5.96
CA LYS A 229 -0.49 -13.47 4.84
C LYS A 229 -1.47 -14.63 4.67
N LYS A 230 -1.02 -15.88 4.91
CA LYS A 230 -1.89 -17.06 4.90
C LYS A 230 -2.89 -17.07 6.06
N GLN A 231 -2.46 -16.71 7.28
CA GLN A 231 -3.35 -16.58 8.44
C GLN A 231 -4.44 -15.53 8.18
N THR A 232 -4.05 -14.36 7.65
CA THR A 232 -4.98 -13.28 7.31
C THR A 232 -6.01 -13.72 6.25
N ARG A 233 -5.56 -14.46 5.21
CA ARG A 233 -6.47 -15.03 4.20
C ARG A 233 -7.42 -16.08 4.77
N GLN A 234 -6.96 -16.92 5.68
CA GLN A 234 -7.77 -17.96 6.30
C GLN A 234 -8.83 -17.38 7.23
N ASP A 235 -8.51 -16.33 7.99
CA ASP A 235 -9.45 -15.63 8.85
C ASP A 235 -10.46 -14.80 8.03
N GLY A 236 -10.02 -14.15 6.96
CA GLY A 236 -10.91 -13.50 5.99
C GLY A 236 -11.88 -14.47 5.32
N ALA A 237 -11.39 -15.64 4.89
CA ALA A 237 -12.22 -16.68 4.27
C ALA A 237 -13.24 -17.30 5.25
N ARG A 238 -12.85 -17.51 6.51
CA ARG A 238 -13.75 -17.98 7.58
C ARG A 238 -14.82 -16.94 7.93
N SER A 239 -14.46 -15.66 7.95
CA SER A 239 -15.39 -14.55 8.17
C SER A 239 -16.46 -14.47 7.08
N TRP A 240 -16.05 -14.59 5.81
CA TRP A 240 -16.95 -14.53 4.66
C TRP A 240 -17.88 -15.77 4.55
N ALA A 241 -17.37 -16.96 4.88
CA ALA A 241 -18.18 -18.18 4.93
C ALA A 241 -19.17 -18.22 6.11
N GLY A 242 -18.79 -17.67 7.27
CA GLY A 242 -19.64 -17.62 8.46
C GLY A 242 -20.86 -16.72 8.29
N ASN A 243 -20.67 -15.51 7.76
CA ASN A 243 -21.77 -14.56 7.52
C ASN A 243 -22.77 -15.08 6.49
N ASN A 244 -22.30 -15.75 5.42
CA ASN A 244 -23.18 -16.30 4.38
C ASN A 244 -24.09 -17.45 4.87
N VAL A 245 -23.68 -18.21 5.90
CA VAL A 245 -24.48 -19.30 6.45
C VAL A 245 -25.60 -18.78 7.37
N GLU A 246 -25.33 -17.73 8.13
CA GLU A 246 -26.30 -17.09 9.01
C GLU A 246 -27.34 -16.28 8.22
N GLU A 247 -26.89 -15.55 7.18
CA GLU A 247 -27.77 -14.82 6.27
C GLU A 247 -28.64 -15.75 5.40
N ARG A 248 -28.12 -16.92 4.97
CA ARG A 248 -28.93 -17.96 4.30
C ARG A 248 -29.97 -18.60 5.22
N ARG A 249 -29.70 -18.71 6.52
CA ARG A 249 -30.67 -19.24 7.49
C ARG A 249 -31.79 -18.23 7.75
N GLU A 250 -31.46 -16.95 7.95
CA GLU A 250 -32.46 -15.90 8.12
C GLU A 250 -33.32 -15.68 6.86
N LYS A 251 -32.76 -15.79 5.65
CA LYS A 251 -33.55 -15.73 4.40
C LYS A 251 -34.44 -16.97 4.17
N LYS A 252 -34.13 -18.11 4.79
CA LYS A 252 -34.95 -19.33 4.69
C LYS A 252 -36.18 -19.29 5.61
N ASP A 253 -36.08 -18.57 6.74
CA ASP A 253 -37.16 -18.41 7.71
C ASP A 253 -38.10 -17.22 7.42
N ARG A 254 -37.75 -16.35 6.45
CA ARG A 254 -38.65 -15.31 5.90
C ARG A 254 -39.46 -15.77 4.68
N LYS A 255 -39.75 -17.06 4.59
CA LYS A 255 -40.64 -17.56 3.54
C LYS A 255 -42.08 -17.55 4.05
N VAL A 256 -42.84 -16.64 3.45
CA VAL A 256 -44.31 -16.56 3.44
C VAL A 256 -44.89 -15.75 4.60
N ASP A 257 -45.29 -14.52 4.30
CA ASP A 257 -46.28 -13.80 5.11
C ASP A 257 -47.60 -14.60 5.12
N ASP A 258 -48.45 -14.42 6.15
CA ASP A 258 -49.75 -15.12 6.38
C ASP A 258 -50.71 -15.20 5.16
N PHE A 259 -50.41 -14.52 4.06
CA PHE A 259 -51.15 -14.50 2.79
C PHE A 259 -50.46 -15.21 1.61
N GLY A 260 -49.38 -15.97 1.80
CA GLY A 260 -48.82 -16.80 0.72
C GLY A 260 -47.92 -16.06 -0.28
N ARG A 261 -47.50 -14.81 0.00
CA ARG A 261 -46.76 -13.97 -0.95
C ARG A 261 -45.26 -13.94 -0.62
N ILE A 262 -44.42 -14.00 -1.65
CA ILE A 262 -42.97 -13.79 -1.53
C ILE A 262 -42.72 -12.28 -1.64
N PRO A 263 -41.98 -11.64 -0.70
CA PRO A 263 -41.66 -10.23 -0.82
C PRO A 263 -40.74 -10.00 -2.03
N ARG A 264 -41.12 -9.05 -2.88
CA ARG A 264 -40.33 -8.61 -4.04
C ARG A 264 -39.14 -7.80 -3.51
N GLU A 265 -37.93 -8.37 -3.59
CA GLU A 265 -36.69 -7.63 -3.32
C GLU A 265 -36.58 -6.50 -4.37
N GLU A 266 -36.69 -5.25 -3.95
CA GLU A 266 -36.38 -4.08 -4.76
C GLU A 266 -34.85 -3.94 -4.84
N THR A 267 -34.26 -4.52 -5.87
CA THR A 267 -32.89 -4.21 -6.28
C THR A 267 -32.87 -2.79 -6.87
N MET A 268 -32.41 -1.82 -6.08
CA MET A 268 -31.95 -0.53 -6.61
C MET A 268 -30.62 -0.75 -7.33
N ASP A 269 -30.67 -1.14 -8.60
CA ASP A 269 -29.54 -0.97 -9.52
C ASP A 269 -29.59 0.45 -10.09
N VAL A 270 -28.77 1.34 -9.52
CA VAL A 270 -28.48 2.65 -10.13
C VAL A 270 -27.30 2.46 -11.08
N ASN A 271 -27.58 2.12 -12.33
CA ASN A 271 -26.63 2.29 -13.43
C ASN A 271 -27.16 3.37 -14.38
N HIS A 272 -26.56 4.55 -14.30
CA HIS A 272 -26.71 5.60 -15.28
C HIS A 272 -25.55 5.48 -16.28
N GLU A 273 -25.77 4.75 -17.38
CA GLU A 273 -24.88 4.80 -18.55
C GLU A 273 -25.64 5.40 -19.73
N ILE A 274 -25.16 6.57 -20.13
CA ILE A 274 -25.59 7.33 -21.30
C ILE A 274 -25.05 6.60 -22.54
N LYS A 275 -25.96 6.19 -23.43
CA LYS A 275 -25.65 5.76 -24.79
C LYS A 275 -25.80 6.95 -25.72
N GLU A 276 -24.74 7.32 -26.45
CA GLU A 276 -24.87 7.91 -27.78
C GLU A 276 -23.78 7.37 -28.73
N ASN A 277 -24.27 6.63 -29.73
CA ASN A 277 -23.93 6.66 -31.16
C ASN A 277 -22.53 6.26 -31.67
N GLU A 278 -22.54 5.11 -32.36
CA GLU A 278 -21.66 4.62 -33.45
C GLU A 278 -21.51 5.60 -34.65
N PRO A 279 -20.52 5.47 -35.59
CA PRO A 279 -20.13 4.21 -36.29
C PRO A 279 -18.64 3.98 -36.64
N GLY A 280 -18.31 2.71 -36.96
CA GLY A 280 -16.96 2.21 -37.34
C GLY A 280 -16.41 2.72 -38.70
N PRO A 281 -15.22 2.28 -39.18
CA PRO A 281 -14.92 0.86 -39.43
C PRO A 281 -13.45 0.39 -39.29
N ASN A 282 -13.28 -0.92 -39.48
CA ASN A 282 -12.11 -1.65 -40.00
C ASN A 282 -10.86 -1.89 -39.13
N LYS A 283 -10.64 -3.20 -38.90
CA LYS A 283 -9.37 -3.81 -38.55
C LYS A 283 -8.48 -3.94 -39.79
N GLY A 284 -7.20 -3.66 -39.60
CA GLY A 284 -6.12 -4.21 -40.43
C GLY A 284 -5.06 -3.19 -40.76
N GLU A 285 -4.04 -3.05 -39.92
CA GLU A 285 -2.64 -3.27 -40.31
C GLU A 285 -1.70 -3.08 -39.10
N VAL A 286 -0.59 -3.77 -39.18
CA VAL A 286 0.44 -3.96 -38.15
C VAL A 286 1.44 -2.81 -38.26
N GLY A 287 1.80 -2.16 -37.15
CA GLY A 287 2.84 -1.13 -37.11
C GLY A 287 3.44 -0.99 -35.71
N ASP A 288 4.77 -1.02 -35.64
CA ASP A 288 5.63 -1.04 -34.45
C ASP A 288 5.38 0.10 -33.43
N GLU A 289 4.96 -0.23 -32.21
CA GLU A 289 4.81 0.70 -31.07
C GLU A 289 6.14 1.01 -30.34
N ARG A 290 7.27 1.10 -31.06
CA ARG A 290 8.57 1.52 -30.47
C ARG A 290 8.96 2.97 -30.76
N ASP A 291 8.30 3.64 -31.71
CA ASP A 291 8.71 4.98 -32.16
C ASP A 291 7.82 6.14 -31.66
N GLU A 292 6.82 5.88 -30.80
CA GLU A 292 5.92 6.95 -30.29
C GLU A 292 6.34 7.53 -28.93
N ARG A 293 7.36 6.97 -28.26
CA ARG A 293 7.83 7.47 -26.96
C ARG A 293 8.83 8.63 -27.03
N GLU A 294 9.21 9.07 -28.23
CA GLU A 294 10.16 10.18 -28.46
C GLU A 294 9.50 11.45 -29.04
N ARG A 295 8.17 11.58 -29.01
CA ARG A 295 7.53 12.87 -29.33
C ARG A 295 7.59 13.77 -28.10
N GLY A 296 8.62 14.63 -28.07
CA GLY A 296 8.79 15.68 -27.09
C GLY A 296 7.53 16.54 -26.95
N VAL A 297 7.22 16.93 -25.71
CA VAL A 297 6.12 17.82 -25.38
C VAL A 297 6.48 19.22 -25.88
N GLN A 298 5.83 19.69 -26.94
CA GLN A 298 5.90 21.09 -27.36
C GLN A 298 5.10 21.92 -26.37
N ILE A 299 5.79 22.63 -25.49
CA ILE A 299 5.19 23.66 -24.65
C ILE A 299 5.42 24.98 -25.37
N GLU A 300 4.37 25.52 -26.00
CA GLU A 300 4.39 26.88 -26.51
C GLU A 300 4.24 27.85 -25.32
N GLY A 301 5.29 28.63 -25.05
CA GLY A 301 5.19 29.82 -24.21
C GLY A 301 4.56 30.97 -25.00
N ASP A 302 3.82 31.85 -24.31
CA ASP A 302 3.01 32.95 -24.87
C ASP A 302 3.80 33.99 -25.71
N ASP A 303 5.13 33.85 -25.81
CA ASP A 303 6.03 34.75 -26.55
C ASP A 303 6.80 34.06 -27.71
N GLY A 304 6.44 32.83 -28.10
CA GLY A 304 6.85 32.26 -29.41
C GLY A 304 8.30 31.75 -29.55
N ASP A 305 9.04 31.56 -28.46
CA ASP A 305 10.37 30.93 -28.48
C ASP A 305 10.27 29.41 -28.19
N ILE A 306 10.80 28.58 -29.10
CA ILE A 306 10.84 27.12 -28.99
C ILE A 306 12.19 26.70 -28.40
N GLU A 307 12.23 26.35 -27.12
CA GLU A 307 13.38 25.67 -26.51
C GLU A 307 13.23 24.15 -26.68
N VAL A 308 14.21 23.52 -27.34
CA VAL A 308 14.32 22.06 -27.45
C VAL A 308 15.40 21.62 -26.45
N GLU A 309 14.98 21.00 -25.34
CA GLU A 309 15.89 20.27 -24.46
C GLU A 309 16.39 19.00 -25.18
N TYR A 310 17.71 18.82 -25.26
CA TYR A 310 18.36 17.58 -25.71
C TYR A 310 18.64 16.64 -24.54
#